data_AF-A0A435UE62-F1
#
_entry.id   AF-A0A435UE62-F1
#
_cell.length_a   1.000
_cell.length_b   1.000
_cell.length_c   1.000
_cell.angle_alpha   90.00
_cell.angle_beta   90.00
_cell.angle_gamma   90.00
#
_symmetry.space_group_name_H-M   'P 1'
#
loop_
_entity.id
_entity.type
_entity.pdbx_description
1 polymer ?
#
loop_
_entity_poly.entity_id
_entity_poly.type
_entity_poly.pdbx_seq_one_letter_code
_entity_poly.pdbx_strand_id
1 'polypeptide(L)'
;MIAALNGAFDDISKAMRLHRVWIALAHEDIGDQHRRTTLGPLWMLVNYFAFVGTFVFVFVTTDASNPSYIAYVAIGMLVWFYLTETITMSVSLFQREASFIQGTTLPLFVYVMRLTMQCIIRAAYSLAGCVLVLLLGGYGISTNWLLSLLGLLLIILATPAFVTVFAFLGAFFPDSEFIVGNLMRVGMFFTPVFWVYSGQEGVQKYAYHWNPFTYFLEGVREPITAGIFPTHALAVAGYISLGLWALALLLLGRYRKRIVFLI
;
A
#
# COMPACT_ATOMS: atom_id res chain seq x y z
N MET A 1 -15.15 21.65 -15.46
CA MET A 1 -14.74 20.93 -14.23
C MET A 1 -15.86 20.02 -13.70
N ILE A 2 -17.08 20.54 -13.51
CA ILE A 2 -18.25 19.77 -13.02
C ILE A 2 -18.55 18.52 -13.87
N ALA A 3 -18.57 18.63 -15.20
CA ALA A 3 -18.81 17.48 -16.08
C ALA A 3 -17.73 16.40 -15.99
N ALA A 4 -16.47 16.77 -15.72
CA ALA A 4 -15.38 15.81 -15.54
C ALA A 4 -15.56 15.05 -14.22
N LEU A 5 -15.88 15.76 -13.13
CA LEU A 5 -16.15 15.14 -11.84
C LEU A 5 -17.37 14.20 -11.89
N ASN A 6 -18.47 14.64 -12.50
CA ASN A 6 -19.66 13.79 -12.69
C ASN A 6 -19.30 12.51 -13.46
N GLY A 7 -18.46 12.64 -14.47
CA GLY A 7 -17.95 11.49 -15.20
C GLY A 7 -17.11 10.56 -14.31
N ALA A 8 -16.25 11.06 -13.43
CA ALA A 8 -15.44 10.23 -12.54
C ALA A 8 -16.32 9.47 -11.55
N PHE A 9 -17.29 10.16 -10.93
CA PHE A 9 -18.25 9.53 -10.01
C PHE A 9 -19.11 8.46 -10.67
N ASP A 10 -19.53 8.68 -11.93
CA ASP A 10 -20.27 7.67 -12.70
C ASP A 10 -19.43 6.41 -12.95
N ASP A 11 -18.15 6.58 -13.33
CA ASP A 11 -17.22 5.46 -13.56
C ASP A 11 -16.99 4.65 -12.27
N ILE A 12 -16.70 5.35 -11.16
CA ILE A 12 -16.53 4.74 -9.83
C ILE A 12 -17.80 4.03 -9.40
N SER A 13 -18.96 4.68 -9.50
CA SER A 13 -20.26 4.09 -9.10
C SER A 13 -20.56 2.81 -9.88
N LYS A 14 -20.36 2.81 -11.20
CA LYS A 14 -20.53 1.62 -12.05
C LYS A 14 -19.55 0.52 -11.66
N ALA A 15 -18.28 0.85 -11.43
CA ALA A 15 -17.28 -0.12 -11.00
C ALA A 15 -17.60 -0.73 -9.62
N MET A 16 -18.10 0.07 -8.66
CA MET A 16 -18.50 -0.41 -7.34
C MET A 16 -19.72 -1.34 -7.41
N ARG A 17 -20.65 -1.13 -8.34
CA ARG A 17 -21.76 -2.08 -8.60
C ARG A 17 -21.24 -3.42 -9.11
N LEU A 18 -20.13 -3.43 -9.84
CA LEU A 18 -19.48 -4.63 -10.36
C LEU A 18 -18.51 -5.29 -9.36
N HIS A 19 -18.74 -5.16 -8.05
CA HIS A 19 -17.88 -5.72 -7.01
C HIS A 19 -17.60 -7.22 -7.14
N ARG A 20 -18.60 -8.01 -7.53
CA ARG A 20 -18.40 -9.44 -7.76
C ARG A 20 -17.36 -9.73 -8.85
N VAL A 21 -17.29 -8.87 -9.87
CA VAL A 21 -16.36 -9.03 -11.00
C VAL A 21 -14.94 -8.73 -10.57
N TRP A 22 -14.67 -7.55 -10.01
CA TRP A 22 -13.29 -7.21 -9.63
C TRP A 22 -12.78 -8.03 -8.45
N ILE A 23 -13.65 -8.49 -7.55
CA ILE A 23 -13.27 -9.45 -6.50
C ILE A 23 -12.90 -10.80 -7.11
N ALA A 24 -13.73 -11.36 -8.00
CA ALA A 24 -13.48 -12.66 -8.60
C ALA A 24 -12.19 -12.66 -9.43
N LEU A 25 -12.01 -11.65 -10.28
CA LEU A 25 -10.80 -11.50 -11.09
C LEU A 25 -9.54 -11.38 -10.22
N ALA A 26 -9.59 -10.60 -9.14
CA ALA A 26 -8.46 -10.48 -8.23
C ALA A 26 -8.10 -11.80 -7.53
N HIS A 27 -9.10 -12.61 -7.15
CA HIS A 27 -8.86 -13.93 -6.57
C HIS A 27 -8.26 -14.89 -7.59
N GLU A 28 -8.78 -14.89 -8.83
CA GLU A 28 -8.27 -15.71 -9.93
C GLU A 28 -6.81 -15.37 -10.24
N ASP A 29 -6.46 -14.08 -10.30
CA ASP A 29 -5.08 -13.62 -10.54
C ASP A 29 -4.10 -14.14 -9.48
N ILE A 30 -4.46 -14.04 -8.20
CA ILE A 30 -3.62 -14.53 -7.10
C ILE A 30 -3.50 -16.05 -7.12
N GLY A 31 -4.61 -16.74 -7.42
CA GLY A 31 -4.63 -18.20 -7.58
C GLY A 31 -3.72 -18.66 -8.71
N ASP A 32 -3.80 -18.00 -9.87
CA ASP A 32 -3.01 -18.33 -11.05
C ASP A 32 -1.51 -18.11 -10.85
N GLN A 33 -1.12 -17.04 -10.14
CA GLN A 33 0.28 -16.78 -9.78
C GLN A 33 0.89 -17.91 -8.93
N HIS A 34 0.08 -18.58 -8.10
CA HIS A 34 0.55 -19.63 -7.18
C HIS A 34 0.16 -21.04 -7.61
N ARG A 35 -0.54 -21.21 -8.75
CA ARG A 35 -1.15 -22.48 -9.21
C ARG A 35 -0.15 -23.63 -9.38
N ARG A 36 1.10 -23.31 -9.70
CA ARG A 36 2.18 -24.30 -9.92
C ARG A 36 3.13 -24.44 -8.74
N THR A 37 2.80 -23.87 -7.58
CA THR A 37 3.66 -23.90 -6.39
C THR A 37 3.10 -24.86 -5.35
N THR A 38 3.98 -25.62 -4.68
CA THR A 38 3.56 -26.62 -3.68
C THR A 38 2.89 -25.99 -2.45
N LEU A 39 3.37 -24.83 -2.00
CA LEU A 39 2.82 -24.12 -0.83
C LEU A 39 1.67 -23.16 -1.19
N GLY A 40 1.43 -22.91 -2.48
CA GLY A 40 0.42 -21.98 -2.92
C GLY A 40 0.64 -20.54 -2.39
N PRO A 41 -0.44 -19.79 -2.11
CA PRO A 41 -0.39 -18.43 -1.55
C PRO A 41 0.37 -18.28 -0.22
N LEU A 42 0.62 -19.37 0.51
CA LEU A 42 1.38 -19.33 1.77
C LEU A 42 2.83 -18.84 1.59
N TRP A 43 3.37 -18.88 0.37
CA TRP A 43 4.66 -18.27 0.06
C TRP A 43 4.75 -16.79 0.44
N MET A 44 3.65 -16.04 0.35
CA MET A 44 3.64 -14.62 0.74
C MET A 44 3.91 -14.43 2.24
N LEU A 45 3.41 -15.35 3.06
CA LEU A 45 3.65 -15.37 4.50
C LEU A 45 5.10 -15.78 4.80
N VAL A 46 5.63 -16.79 4.12
CA VAL A 46 7.04 -17.21 4.25
C VAL A 46 7.99 -16.07 3.89
N ASN A 47 7.74 -15.38 2.77
CA ASN A 47 8.55 -14.24 2.33
C ASN A 47 8.53 -13.11 3.38
N TYR A 48 7.36 -12.81 3.93
CA TYR A 48 7.25 -11.79 4.98
C TYR A 48 8.09 -12.15 6.21
N PHE A 49 7.98 -13.40 6.71
CA PHE A 49 8.78 -13.87 7.84
C PHE A 49 10.28 -13.87 7.54
N ALA A 50 10.68 -14.28 6.34
CA ALA A 50 12.07 -14.28 5.96
C ALA A 50 12.64 -12.85 6.01
N PHE A 51 11.96 -11.88 5.40
CA PHE A 51 12.41 -10.49 5.39
C PHE A 51 12.43 -9.88 6.80
N VAL A 52 11.33 -9.92 7.54
CA VAL A 52 11.26 -9.35 8.89
C VAL A 52 12.25 -10.05 9.82
N GLY A 53 12.32 -11.38 9.75
CA GLY A 53 13.24 -12.20 10.53
C GLY A 53 14.70 -11.85 10.27
N THR A 54 15.10 -11.62 9.01
CA THR A 54 16.45 -11.15 8.67
C THR A 54 16.74 -9.78 9.27
N PHE A 55 15.83 -8.81 9.15
CA PHE A 55 16.05 -7.48 9.73
C PHE A 55 16.13 -7.52 11.26
N VAL A 56 15.26 -8.30 11.92
CA VAL A 56 15.33 -8.52 13.35
C VAL A 56 16.67 -9.18 13.71
N PHE A 57 17.07 -10.25 13.01
CA PHE A 57 18.33 -10.94 13.30
C PHE A 57 19.58 -10.06 13.10
N VAL A 58 19.65 -9.31 12.00
CA VAL A 58 20.84 -8.50 11.64
C VAL A 58 20.96 -7.26 12.53
N PHE A 59 19.85 -6.58 12.81
CA PHE A 59 19.89 -5.29 13.51
C PHE A 59 19.65 -5.39 15.03
N VAL A 60 19.23 -6.55 15.56
CA VAL A 60 19.16 -6.80 17.02
C VAL A 60 20.55 -7.20 17.54
N THR A 61 21.55 -6.33 17.42
CA THR A 61 22.94 -6.66 17.78
C THR A 61 23.59 -5.74 18.82
N THR A 62 22.84 -4.93 19.58
CA THR A 62 23.47 -4.24 20.75
C THR A 62 22.61 -4.09 22.01
N ASP A 63 21.28 -4.04 21.92
CA ASP A 63 20.39 -4.07 23.11
C ASP A 63 19.31 -5.14 22.96
N ALA A 64 19.75 -6.40 22.96
CA ALA A 64 18.94 -7.57 22.75
C ALA A 64 17.77 -7.66 23.75
N SER A 65 16.57 -7.93 23.22
CA SER A 65 15.28 -8.10 23.92
C SER A 65 14.46 -6.84 24.24
N ASN A 66 14.46 -5.82 23.37
CA ASN A 66 13.33 -4.88 23.37
C ASN A 66 12.24 -5.37 22.41
N PRO A 67 11.15 -6.01 22.88
CA PRO A 67 9.94 -6.25 22.11
C PRO A 67 9.55 -5.09 21.20
N SER A 68 9.79 -3.86 21.66
CA SER A 68 9.47 -2.62 20.94
C SER A 68 10.16 -2.53 19.59
N TYR A 69 11.38 -3.02 19.44
CA TYR A 69 12.06 -3.00 18.14
C TYR A 69 11.47 -4.03 17.16
N ILE A 70 11.14 -5.24 17.65
CA ILE A 70 10.51 -6.28 16.82
C ILE A 70 9.17 -5.77 16.30
N ALA A 71 8.34 -5.18 17.17
CA ALA A 71 7.06 -4.59 16.78
C ALA A 71 7.24 -3.41 15.81
N TYR A 72 8.23 -2.56 16.07
CA TYR A 72 8.56 -1.41 15.22
C TYR A 72 8.88 -1.83 13.77
N VAL A 73 9.77 -2.81 13.61
CA VAL A 73 10.19 -3.33 12.30
C VAL A 73 9.06 -4.10 11.63
N ALA A 74 8.36 -4.98 12.36
CA ALA A 74 7.28 -5.78 11.79
C ALA A 74 6.18 -4.88 11.19
N ILE A 75 5.65 -3.93 11.97
CA ILE A 75 4.60 -3.03 11.49
C ILE A 75 5.12 -2.12 10.37
N GLY A 76 6.35 -1.62 10.52
CA GLY A 76 6.99 -0.80 9.49
C GLY A 76 7.09 -1.52 8.15
N MET A 77 7.58 -2.75 8.15
CA MET A 77 7.73 -3.59 6.96
C MET A 77 6.37 -3.94 6.34
N LEU A 78 5.37 -4.27 7.16
CA LEU A 78 4.01 -4.53 6.68
C LEU A 78 3.48 -3.36 5.84
N VAL A 79 3.50 -2.15 6.41
CA VAL A 79 2.97 -0.96 5.73
C VAL A 79 3.85 -0.59 4.54
N TRP A 80 5.18 -0.67 4.68
CA TRP A 80 6.10 -0.33 3.61
C TRP A 80 5.99 -1.25 2.40
N PHE A 81 5.93 -2.57 2.61
CA PHE A 81 5.76 -3.54 1.54
C PHE A 81 4.41 -3.37 0.85
N TYR A 82 3.34 -3.10 1.61
CA TYR A 82 2.04 -2.80 1.04
C TYR A 82 2.06 -1.58 0.11
N LEU A 83 2.67 -0.47 0.57
CA LEU A 83 2.78 0.76 -0.20
C LEU A 83 3.66 0.55 -1.44
N THR A 84 4.80 -0.11 -1.27
CA THR A 84 5.73 -0.44 -2.36
C THR A 84 5.03 -1.25 -3.44
N GLU A 85 4.37 -2.34 -3.06
CA GLU A 85 3.64 -3.19 -3.99
C GLU A 85 2.52 -2.44 -4.70
N THR A 86 1.68 -1.73 -3.95
CA THR A 86 0.58 -0.94 -4.51
C THR A 86 1.10 0.06 -5.53
N ILE A 87 2.07 0.90 -5.16
CA ILE A 87 2.57 1.98 -6.02
C ILE A 87 3.24 1.41 -7.27
N THR A 88 4.14 0.43 -7.11
CA THR A 88 4.89 -0.15 -8.23
C THR A 88 4.00 -0.89 -9.21
N MET A 89 3.07 -1.73 -8.74
CA MET A 89 2.16 -2.45 -9.63
C MET A 89 1.13 -1.54 -10.31
N SER A 90 0.87 -0.36 -9.74
CA SER A 90 -0.08 0.59 -10.30
C SER A 90 0.45 1.26 -11.56
N VAL A 91 1.75 1.54 -11.63
CA VAL A 91 2.35 2.26 -12.76
C VAL A 91 2.09 1.53 -14.08
N SER A 92 2.31 0.21 -14.12
CA SER A 92 2.09 -0.60 -15.32
C SER A 92 0.65 -1.14 -15.47
N LEU A 93 -0.30 -0.71 -14.62
CA LEU A 93 -1.66 -1.26 -14.59
C LEU A 93 -2.36 -1.20 -15.96
N PHE A 94 -2.48 -0.02 -16.55
CA PHE A 94 -3.24 0.13 -17.79
C PHE A 94 -2.58 -0.55 -19.00
N GLN A 95 -1.24 -0.62 -19.03
CA GLN A 95 -0.52 -1.36 -20.06
C GLN A 95 -0.72 -2.87 -19.91
N ARG A 96 -0.65 -3.40 -18.69
CA ARG A 96 -0.88 -4.83 -18.41
C ARG A 96 -2.31 -5.26 -18.77
N GLU A 97 -3.29 -4.38 -18.53
CA GLU A 97 -4.70 -4.65 -18.80
C GLU A 97 -5.16 -4.16 -20.19
N ALA A 98 -4.25 -3.76 -21.08
CA ALA A 98 -4.58 -3.10 -22.35
C ALA A 98 -5.55 -3.91 -23.22
N SER A 99 -5.34 -5.23 -23.35
CA SER A 99 -6.23 -6.11 -24.10
C SER A 99 -7.67 -6.12 -23.55
N PHE A 100 -7.83 -6.07 -22.22
CA PHE A 100 -9.16 -6.00 -21.61
C PHE A 100 -9.79 -4.62 -21.76
N ILE A 101 -9.00 -3.56 -21.60
CA ILE A 101 -9.45 -2.16 -21.72
C ILE A 101 -9.92 -1.87 -23.16
N GLN A 102 -9.19 -2.37 -24.16
CA GLN A 102 -9.53 -2.21 -25.58
C GLN A 102 -10.65 -3.16 -26.02
N GLY A 103 -10.73 -4.36 -25.44
CA GLY A 103 -11.68 -5.41 -25.83
C GLY A 103 -13.02 -5.41 -25.11
N THR A 104 -13.19 -4.65 -24.02
CA THR A 104 -14.42 -4.65 -23.21
C THR A 104 -14.90 -3.23 -22.89
N THR A 105 -16.19 -3.10 -22.57
CA THR A 105 -16.83 -1.81 -22.22
C THR A 105 -16.88 -1.56 -20.70
N LEU A 106 -15.99 -2.19 -19.94
CA LEU A 106 -15.96 -2.05 -18.48
C LEU A 106 -15.48 -0.65 -18.07
N PRO A 107 -16.04 -0.08 -16.97
CA PRO A 107 -15.52 1.16 -16.40
C PRO A 107 -14.03 1.01 -16.04
N LEU A 108 -13.25 2.06 -16.27
CA LEU A 108 -11.80 1.99 -16.06
C LEU A 108 -11.45 1.73 -14.58
N PHE A 109 -12.28 2.22 -13.66
CA PHE A 109 -12.14 2.01 -12.23
C PHE A 109 -12.32 0.54 -11.79
N VAL A 110 -12.87 -0.35 -12.64
CA VAL A 110 -12.91 -1.80 -12.37
C VAL A 110 -11.49 -2.37 -12.29
N TYR A 111 -10.59 -1.97 -13.20
CA TYR A 111 -9.19 -2.43 -13.19
C TYR A 111 -8.42 -1.87 -11.99
N VAL A 112 -8.72 -0.63 -11.59
CA VAL A 112 -8.20 -0.02 -10.36
C VAL A 112 -8.62 -0.82 -9.13
N MET A 113 -9.89 -1.18 -9.03
CA MET A 113 -10.42 -1.98 -7.91
C MET A 113 -9.93 -3.43 -7.94
N ARG A 114 -9.76 -4.03 -9.13
CA ARG A 114 -9.13 -5.36 -9.30
C ARG A 114 -7.72 -5.36 -8.70
N LEU A 115 -6.86 -4.40 -9.08
CA LEU A 115 -5.51 -4.29 -8.52
C LEU A 115 -5.54 -3.96 -7.03
N THR A 116 -6.41 -3.05 -6.61
CA THR A 116 -6.59 -2.72 -5.18
C THR A 116 -6.91 -3.98 -4.36
N MET A 117 -7.84 -4.80 -4.84
CA MET A 117 -8.22 -6.05 -4.18
C MET A 117 -7.07 -7.06 -4.17
N GLN A 118 -6.30 -7.19 -5.27
CA GLN A 118 -5.11 -8.04 -5.27
C GLN A 118 -4.11 -7.60 -4.19
N CYS A 119 -3.80 -6.30 -4.10
CA CYS A 119 -2.91 -5.77 -3.07
C CYS A 119 -3.46 -6.01 -1.66
N ILE A 120 -4.77 -5.86 -1.43
CA ILE A 120 -5.40 -6.17 -0.12
C ILE A 120 -5.27 -7.66 0.23
N ILE A 121 -5.49 -8.57 -0.74
CA ILE A 121 -5.34 -10.01 -0.51
C ILE A 121 -3.89 -10.33 -0.11
N ARG A 122 -2.90 -9.80 -0.84
CA ARG A 122 -1.48 -9.99 -0.54
C ARG A 122 -1.11 -9.39 0.82
N ALA A 123 -1.61 -8.19 1.12
CA ALA A 123 -1.48 -7.55 2.42
C ALA A 123 -2.07 -8.37 3.55
N ALA A 124 -3.18 -9.09 3.34
CA ALA A 124 -3.79 -9.92 4.37
C ALA A 124 -2.86 -11.07 4.80
N TYR A 125 -2.12 -11.67 3.86
CA TYR A 125 -1.10 -12.67 4.19
C TYR A 125 0.08 -12.05 4.95
N SER A 126 0.56 -10.88 4.52
CA SER A 126 1.62 -10.16 5.25
C SER A 126 1.17 -9.70 6.63
N LEU A 127 -0.10 -9.29 6.78
CA LEU A 127 -0.71 -8.91 8.05
C LEU A 127 -0.79 -10.11 8.98
N ALA A 128 -1.21 -11.28 8.49
CA ALA A 128 -1.17 -12.51 9.27
C ALA A 128 0.24 -12.83 9.79
N GLY A 129 1.26 -12.68 8.92
CA GLY A 129 2.66 -12.79 9.32
C GLY A 129 3.05 -11.76 10.39
N CYS A 130 2.66 -10.49 10.22
CA CYS A 130 2.92 -9.41 11.17
C CYS A 130 2.30 -9.70 12.54
N VAL A 131 1.04 -10.11 12.58
CA VAL A 131 0.33 -10.45 13.83
C VAL A 131 1.04 -11.58 14.55
N LEU A 132 1.45 -12.63 13.84
CA LEU A 132 2.21 -13.74 14.43
C LEU A 132 3.56 -13.26 15.00
N VAL A 133 4.31 -12.41 14.28
CA VAL A 133 5.56 -11.82 14.81
C VAL A 133 5.32 -11.01 16.08
N LEU A 134 4.25 -10.21 16.13
CA LEU A 134 3.90 -9.40 17.31
C LEU A 134 3.57 -10.28 18.53
N LEU A 135 2.76 -11.33 18.33
CA LEU A 135 2.41 -12.27 19.38
C LEU A 135 3.65 -13.02 19.91
N LEU A 136 4.53 -13.48 19.02
CA LEU A 136 5.80 -14.12 19.40
C LEU A 136 6.76 -13.14 20.09
N GLY A 137 6.70 -11.86 19.74
CA GLY A 137 7.42 -10.77 20.39
C GLY A 137 6.88 -10.37 21.77
N GLY A 138 5.82 -11.01 22.26
CA GLY A 138 5.25 -10.76 23.58
C GLY A 138 4.20 -9.64 23.63
N TYR A 139 3.74 -9.12 22.49
CA TYR A 139 2.65 -8.14 22.46
C TYR A 139 1.30 -8.83 22.61
N GLY A 140 0.71 -8.70 23.80
CA GLY A 140 -0.67 -9.12 24.03
C GLY A 140 -1.68 -8.31 23.20
N ILE A 141 -2.79 -8.94 22.84
CA ILE A 141 -3.91 -8.26 22.18
C ILE A 141 -4.50 -7.25 23.18
N SER A 142 -4.49 -5.98 22.80
CA SER A 142 -4.99 -4.87 23.61
C SER A 142 -5.91 -3.99 22.78
N THR A 143 -6.63 -3.05 23.42
CA THR A 143 -7.47 -2.07 22.73
C THR A 143 -6.70 -1.25 21.68
N ASN A 144 -5.38 -1.11 21.85
CA ASN A 144 -4.54 -0.37 20.90
C ASN A 144 -4.45 -1.03 19.52
N TRP A 145 -4.66 -2.34 19.43
CA TRP A 145 -4.73 -3.04 18.14
C TRP A 145 -5.90 -2.55 17.29
N LEU A 146 -7.01 -2.18 17.93
CA LEU A 146 -8.16 -1.58 17.25
C LEU A 146 -7.84 -0.18 16.71
N LEU A 147 -7.00 0.57 17.41
CA LEU A 147 -6.53 1.88 16.95
C LEU A 147 -5.57 1.74 15.76
N SER A 148 -4.68 0.75 15.77
CA SER A 148 -3.84 0.43 14.60
C SER A 148 -4.66 0.01 13.38
N LEU A 149 -5.79 -0.67 13.59
CA LEU A 149 -6.72 -1.01 12.52
C LEU A 149 -7.32 0.24 11.86
N LEU A 150 -7.50 1.35 12.59
CA LEU A 150 -7.95 2.61 11.99
C LEU A 150 -6.91 3.19 11.02
N GLY A 151 -5.62 3.11 11.37
CA GLY A 151 -4.53 3.48 10.46
C GLY A 151 -4.49 2.61 9.21
N LEU A 152 -4.65 1.29 9.38
CA LEU A 152 -4.74 0.35 8.24
C LEU A 152 -5.96 0.64 7.36
N LEU A 153 -7.11 0.94 7.97
CA LEU A 153 -8.33 1.29 7.24
C LEU A 153 -8.13 2.55 6.41
N LEU A 154 -7.47 3.58 6.95
CA LEU A 154 -7.14 4.79 6.22
C LEU A 154 -6.25 4.48 5.01
N ILE A 155 -5.23 3.63 5.18
CA ILE A 155 -4.37 3.17 4.08
C ILE A 155 -5.20 2.46 3.01
N ILE A 156 -6.04 1.50 3.39
CA ILE A 156 -6.91 0.74 2.46
C ILE A 156 -7.87 1.67 1.70
N LEU A 157 -8.43 2.68 2.36
CA LEU A 157 -9.30 3.67 1.72
C LEU A 157 -8.54 4.62 0.79
N ALA A 158 -7.24 4.85 1.02
CA ALA A 158 -6.39 5.62 0.13
C ALA A 158 -5.90 4.81 -1.09
N THR A 159 -5.87 3.48 -0.99
CA THR A 159 -5.31 2.58 -2.02
C THR A 159 -5.90 2.80 -3.42
N PRO A 160 -7.23 2.87 -3.64
CA PRO A 160 -7.76 3.12 -4.98
C PRO A 160 -7.28 4.45 -5.59
N ALA A 161 -7.07 5.46 -4.75
CA ALA A 161 -6.55 6.76 -5.19
C ALA A 161 -5.07 6.66 -5.58
N PHE A 162 -4.25 5.99 -4.76
CA PHE A 162 -2.87 5.66 -5.12
C PHE A 162 -2.82 4.92 -6.46
N VAL A 163 -3.61 3.85 -6.60
CA VAL A 163 -3.63 3.03 -7.81
C VAL A 163 -4.00 3.87 -9.02
N THR A 164 -5.04 4.69 -8.91
CA THR A 164 -5.48 5.56 -9.99
C THR A 164 -4.37 6.53 -10.41
N VAL A 165 -3.80 7.28 -9.47
CA VAL A 165 -2.79 8.31 -9.75
C VAL A 165 -1.57 7.70 -10.43
N PHE A 166 -1.03 6.59 -9.90
CA PHE A 166 0.15 5.95 -10.46
C PHE A 166 -0.13 5.23 -11.78
N ALA A 167 -1.33 4.67 -11.99
CA ALA A 167 -1.72 4.09 -13.28
C ALA A 167 -1.79 5.14 -14.40
N PHE A 168 -2.32 6.33 -14.11
CA PHE A 168 -2.27 7.43 -15.07
C PHE A 168 -0.85 7.95 -15.30
N LEU A 169 0.00 7.98 -14.26
CA LEU A 169 1.41 8.34 -14.41
C LEU A 169 2.12 7.42 -15.40
N GLY A 170 1.97 6.10 -15.26
CA GLY A 170 2.59 5.13 -16.17
C GLY A 170 2.02 5.16 -17.59
N ALA A 171 0.72 5.40 -17.74
CA ALA A 171 0.12 5.55 -19.06
C ALA A 171 0.57 6.82 -19.81
N PHE A 172 0.86 7.92 -19.10
CA PHE A 172 1.39 9.14 -19.72
C PHE A 172 2.91 9.12 -19.88
N PHE A 173 3.62 8.46 -18.98
CA PHE A 173 5.07 8.42 -18.95
C PHE A 173 5.55 6.99 -18.63
N PRO A 174 5.73 6.13 -19.65
CA PRO A 174 6.09 4.72 -19.46
C PRO A 174 7.38 4.52 -18.64
N ASP A 175 8.39 5.37 -18.81
CA ASP A 175 9.64 5.31 -18.05
C ASP A 175 9.47 5.50 -16.54
N SER A 176 8.30 5.99 -16.10
CA SER A 176 7.97 6.08 -14.68
C SER A 176 7.99 4.72 -13.98
N GLU A 177 7.84 3.60 -14.68
CA GLU A 177 7.95 2.27 -14.07
C GLU A 177 9.33 2.06 -13.44
N PHE A 178 10.39 2.37 -14.19
CA PHE A 178 11.76 2.28 -13.68
C PHE A 178 12.03 3.31 -12.58
N ILE A 179 11.55 4.55 -12.75
CA ILE A 179 11.80 5.63 -11.79
C ILE A 179 11.11 5.31 -10.46
N VAL A 180 9.81 5.01 -10.49
CA VAL A 180 9.02 4.68 -9.30
C VAL A 180 9.55 3.42 -8.64
N GLY A 181 9.91 2.39 -9.41
CA GLY A 181 10.54 1.18 -8.87
C GLY A 181 11.82 1.47 -8.08
N ASN A 182 12.71 2.31 -8.61
CA ASN A 182 13.93 2.71 -7.90
C ASN A 182 13.66 3.63 -6.71
N LEU A 183 12.72 4.58 -6.84
CA LEU A 183 12.32 5.46 -5.74
C LEU A 183 11.74 4.67 -4.57
N MET A 184 10.91 3.66 -4.82
CA MET A 184 10.41 2.80 -3.75
C MET A 184 11.50 1.89 -3.17
N ARG A 185 12.55 1.51 -3.90
CA ARG A 185 13.69 0.78 -3.30
C ARG A 185 14.51 1.67 -2.38
N VAL A 186 14.92 2.85 -2.86
CA VAL A 186 15.73 3.80 -2.08
C VAL A 186 14.93 4.41 -0.93
N GLY A 187 13.64 4.68 -1.17
CA GLY A 187 12.72 5.26 -0.20
C GLY A 187 12.58 4.43 1.08
N MET A 188 12.89 3.13 1.03
CA MET A 188 12.89 2.26 2.21
C MET A 188 13.92 2.70 3.25
N PHE A 189 15.07 3.18 2.81
CA PHE A 189 16.15 3.66 3.68
C PHE A 189 15.88 5.08 4.17
N PHE A 190 15.17 5.88 3.38
CA PHE A 190 14.77 7.24 3.75
C PHE A 190 13.53 7.28 4.64
N THR A 191 12.73 6.23 4.64
CA THR A 191 11.55 6.10 5.51
C THR A 191 11.99 5.38 6.79
N PRO A 192 11.49 5.75 7.98
CA PRO A 192 11.80 5.08 9.25
C PRO A 192 11.10 3.71 9.34
N VAL A 193 11.41 2.80 8.41
CA VAL A 193 10.86 1.44 8.32
C VAL A 193 11.49 0.54 9.37
N PHE A 194 12.82 0.51 9.39
CA PHE A 194 13.62 -0.35 10.27
C PHE A 194 14.51 0.43 11.23
N TRP A 195 14.82 1.70 10.95
CA TRP A 195 15.57 2.55 11.86
C TRP A 195 14.61 3.43 12.68
N VAL A 196 14.94 3.62 13.97
CA VAL A 196 14.13 4.38 14.93
C VAL A 196 14.62 5.82 15.00
N TYR A 197 13.70 6.77 14.86
CA TYR A 197 14.00 8.17 15.10
C TYR A 197 13.95 8.47 16.60
N SER A 198 15.07 8.92 17.15
CA SER A 198 15.26 9.27 18.56
C SER A 198 15.88 10.66 18.72
N GLY A 199 15.54 11.59 17.83
CA GLY A 199 16.06 12.96 17.84
C GLY A 199 17.39 13.16 17.11
N GLN A 200 17.76 12.23 16.20
CA GLN A 200 18.95 12.42 15.38
C GLN A 200 18.85 13.68 14.51
N GLU A 201 19.98 14.35 14.27
CA GLU A 201 20.04 15.56 13.44
C GLU A 201 20.31 15.25 11.95
N GLY A 202 20.34 16.31 11.12
CA GLY A 202 20.70 16.21 9.71
C GLY A 202 19.64 15.48 8.86
N VAL A 203 20.10 14.62 7.95
CA VAL A 203 19.24 13.99 6.93
C VAL A 203 18.13 13.15 7.55
N GLN A 204 18.39 12.44 8.66
CA GLN A 204 17.39 11.59 9.33
C GLN A 204 16.21 12.40 9.87
N LYS A 205 16.43 13.61 10.40
CA LYS A 205 15.35 14.51 10.85
C LYS A 205 14.43 14.90 9.70
N TYR A 206 14.99 15.29 8.56
CA TYR A 206 14.20 15.64 7.37
C TYR A 206 13.49 14.43 6.81
N ALA A 207 14.19 13.29 6.74
CA ALA A 207 13.64 12.02 6.27
C ALA A 207 12.46 11.54 7.14
N TYR A 208 12.51 11.81 8.44
CA TYR A 208 11.42 11.49 9.35
C TYR A 208 10.22 12.44 9.17
N HIS A 209 10.43 13.76 9.29
CA HIS A 209 9.33 14.74 9.34
C HIS A 209 8.74 15.14 7.97
N TRP A 210 9.52 15.12 6.89
CA TRP A 210 9.06 15.59 5.57
C TRP A 210 8.64 14.46 4.64
N ASN A 211 8.93 13.21 4.99
CA ASN A 211 8.56 12.07 4.17
C ASN A 211 7.08 11.71 4.40
N PRO A 212 6.23 11.77 3.36
CA PRO A 212 4.81 11.46 3.51
C PRO A 212 4.55 10.02 3.94
N PHE A 213 5.44 9.08 3.60
CA PHE A 213 5.28 7.67 3.95
C PHE A 213 5.40 7.42 5.46
N THR A 214 6.19 8.22 6.17
CA THR A 214 6.36 8.12 7.63
C THR A 214 5.01 8.12 8.35
N TYR A 215 4.11 9.01 7.95
CA TYR A 215 2.80 9.18 8.59
C TYR A 215 1.85 8.00 8.37
N PHE A 216 1.97 7.29 7.24
CA PHE A 216 1.23 6.05 7.04
C PHE A 216 1.77 4.92 7.93
N LEU A 217 3.08 4.84 8.12
CA LEU A 217 3.71 3.86 9.02
C LEU A 217 3.30 4.13 10.48
N GLU A 218 3.43 5.38 10.93
CA GLU A 218 3.11 5.79 12.30
C GLU A 218 1.64 5.59 12.65
N GLY A 219 0.72 5.86 11.71
CA GLY A 219 -0.71 5.66 11.90
C GLY A 219 -1.07 4.22 12.28
N VAL A 220 -0.28 3.23 11.86
CA VAL A 220 -0.46 1.82 12.23
C VAL A 220 0.44 1.43 13.40
N ARG A 221 1.64 2.00 13.49
CA ARG A 221 2.69 1.60 14.42
C ARG A 221 2.51 2.15 15.83
N GLU A 222 2.28 3.46 15.98
CA GLU A 222 2.28 4.13 17.28
C GLU A 222 1.29 3.54 18.30
N PRO A 223 0.07 3.12 17.93
CA PRO A 223 -0.82 2.50 18.90
C PRO A 223 -0.24 1.23 19.51
N ILE A 224 0.41 0.38 18.72
CA ILE A 224 0.98 -0.88 19.22
C ILE A 224 2.29 -0.63 19.98
N THR A 225 3.18 0.23 19.47
CA THR A 225 4.50 0.41 20.07
C THR A 225 4.51 1.39 21.24
N ALA A 226 3.80 2.51 21.13
CA ALA A 226 3.79 3.60 22.12
C ALA A 226 2.49 3.66 22.93
N GLY A 227 1.45 2.92 22.55
CA GLY A 227 0.18 2.88 23.27
C GLY A 227 -0.64 4.17 23.17
N ILE A 228 -0.33 5.03 22.19
CA ILE A 228 -0.95 6.35 22.02
C ILE A 228 -1.80 6.39 20.75
N PHE A 229 -2.78 7.29 20.71
CA PHE A 229 -3.55 7.52 19.50
C PHE A 229 -2.78 8.45 18.54
N PRO A 230 -2.46 8.02 17.30
CA PRO A 230 -1.59 8.73 16.37
C PRO A 230 -2.31 9.89 15.67
N THR A 231 -2.76 10.90 16.44
CA THR A 231 -3.54 12.04 15.91
C THR A 231 -2.85 12.76 14.77
N HIS A 232 -1.58 13.11 14.96
CA HIS A 232 -0.80 13.86 13.99
C HIS A 232 -0.57 13.04 12.70
N ALA A 233 -0.12 11.79 12.85
CA ALA A 233 0.14 10.92 11.71
C ALA A 233 -1.13 10.61 10.91
N LEU A 234 -2.25 10.33 11.57
CA LEU A 234 -3.54 10.12 10.90
C LEU A 234 -4.07 11.37 10.21
N ALA A 235 -3.88 12.56 10.81
CA ALA A 235 -4.28 13.81 10.19
C ALA A 235 -3.49 14.07 8.90
N VAL A 236 -2.16 13.96 8.95
CA VAL A 236 -1.29 14.18 7.78
C VAL A 236 -1.56 13.13 6.69
N ALA A 237 -1.62 11.84 7.05
CA ALA A 237 -1.97 10.76 6.13
C ALA A 237 -3.37 10.96 5.53
N GLY A 238 -4.32 11.47 6.31
CA GLY A 238 -5.67 11.82 5.86
C GLY A 238 -5.65 12.95 4.82
N TYR A 239 -4.92 14.03 5.06
CA TYR A 239 -4.77 15.12 4.10
C TYR A 239 -4.10 14.66 2.79
N ILE A 240 -3.05 13.85 2.89
CA ILE A 240 -2.40 13.24 1.72
C ILE A 240 -3.41 12.38 0.94
N SER A 241 -4.18 11.54 1.65
CA SER A 241 -5.20 10.67 1.05
C SER A 241 -6.29 11.47 0.34
N LEU A 242 -6.76 12.56 0.95
CA LEU A 242 -7.74 13.47 0.33
C LEU A 242 -7.17 14.14 -0.93
N GLY A 243 -5.91 14.58 -0.88
CA GLY A 243 -5.20 15.13 -2.05
C GLY A 243 -5.08 14.12 -3.19
N LEU A 244 -4.74 12.87 -2.87
CA LEU A 244 -4.69 11.78 -3.85
C LEU A 244 -6.06 11.47 -4.43
N TRP A 245 -7.11 11.44 -3.63
CA TRP A 245 -8.48 11.25 -4.12
C TRP A 245 -8.92 12.38 -5.04
N ALA A 246 -8.65 13.63 -4.68
CA ALA A 246 -8.92 14.78 -5.54
C ALA A 246 -8.19 14.65 -6.89
N LEU A 247 -6.90 14.30 -6.87
CA LEU A 247 -6.12 14.09 -8.08
C LEU A 247 -6.65 12.90 -8.91
N ALA A 248 -6.96 11.78 -8.27
CA ALA A 248 -7.53 10.58 -8.90
C ALA A 248 -8.86 10.90 -9.61
N LEU A 249 -9.76 11.64 -8.95
CA LEU A 249 -11.05 12.06 -9.52
C LEU A 249 -10.85 12.99 -10.73
N LEU A 250 -9.90 13.92 -10.66
CA LEU A 250 -9.56 14.79 -11.79
C LEU A 250 -9.00 13.99 -12.97
N LEU A 251 -8.09 13.05 -12.72
CA LEU A 251 -7.48 12.21 -13.75
C LEU A 251 -8.51 11.31 -14.43
N LEU A 252 -9.33 10.59 -13.66
CA LEU A 252 -10.44 9.77 -14.18
C LEU A 252 -11.45 10.61 -14.97
N GLY A 253 -11.83 11.77 -14.44
CA GLY A 253 -12.83 12.64 -15.07
C GLY A 253 -12.36 13.23 -16.40
N ARG A 254 -11.06 13.60 -16.47
CA ARG A 254 -10.48 14.28 -17.63
C ARG A 254 -9.97 13.32 -18.69
N TYR A 255 -9.37 12.21 -18.28
CA TYR A 255 -8.52 11.39 -19.16
C TYR A 255 -9.00 9.95 -19.37
N ARG A 256 -10.05 9.45 -18.70
CA ARG A 256 -10.49 8.04 -18.87
C ARG A 256 -10.69 7.61 -20.32
N LYS A 257 -11.23 8.49 -21.17
CA LYS A 257 -11.51 8.19 -22.59
C LYS A 257 -10.25 8.25 -23.46
N ARG A 258 -9.18 8.86 -22.96
CA ARG A 258 -7.91 9.01 -23.69
C ARG A 258 -6.97 7.84 -23.45
N ILE A 259 -7.13 7.12 -22.34
CA ILE A 259 -6.26 5.99 -21.96
C ILE A 259 -6.19 4.94 -23.07
N VAL A 260 -7.30 4.62 -23.72
CA VAL A 260 -7.34 3.64 -24.84
C VAL A 260 -6.40 4.00 -26.00
N PHE A 261 -6.07 5.28 -26.19
CA PHE A 261 -5.16 5.72 -27.26
C PHE A 261 -3.70 5.85 -26.82
N LEU A 262 -3.43 5.74 -25.51
CA LEU A 262 -2.11 5.91 -24.91
C LEU A 262 -1.46 4.57 -24.53
N ILE A 263 -2.27 3.51 -24.46
CA ILE A 263 -1.86 2.14 -24.16
C ILE A 263 -1.78 1.29 -25.42
#